data_AF-A0A6L7GL09-F1
#
_entry.id   AF-A0A6L7GL09-F1
#
_cell.length_a   1.000
_cell.length_b   1.000
_cell.length_c   1.000
_cell.angle_alpha   90.00
_cell.angle_beta   90.00
_cell.angle_gamma   90.00
#
_symmetry.space_group_name_H-M   'P 1'
#
loop_
_entity.id
_entity.type
_entity.pdbx_description
1 polymer ?
#
loop_
_entity_poly.entity_id
_entity_poly.type
_entity_poly.pdbx_seq_one_letter_code
_entity_poly.pdbx_strand_id
1 'polypeptide(L)'
;MSEIISLFAAMLLKVGFVLFAANEIRGAILAGPVLYGIYQSGGTLVAIWLGVCSLAGIALSLLVPLVAAKKFKRYSAARGAARAA
;
A
#
# COMPACT_ATOMS: atom_id res chain seq x y z
N MET A 1 24.84 16.31 -13.95
CA MET A 1 23.76 16.95 -13.17
C MET A 1 22.50 16.09 -13.12
N SER A 2 22.02 15.57 -14.26
CA SER A 2 20.90 14.62 -14.35
C SER A 2 21.09 13.35 -13.50
N GLU A 3 22.27 12.73 -13.52
CA GLU A 3 22.59 11.51 -12.75
C GLU A 3 22.38 11.67 -11.23
N ILE A 4 22.82 12.80 -10.67
CA ILE A 4 22.66 13.07 -9.22
C ILE A 4 21.17 13.20 -8.88
N ILE A 5 20.40 13.89 -9.72
CA ILE A 5 18.96 14.05 -9.55
C ILE A 5 18.26 12.69 -9.66
N SER A 6 18.65 11.86 -10.62
CA SER A 6 18.11 10.51 -10.80
C SER A 6 18.39 9.59 -9.61
N LEU A 7 19.61 9.61 -9.07
CA LEU A 7 19.98 8.84 -7.89
C LEU A 7 19.19 9.30 -6.66
N PHE A 8 19.08 10.61 -6.46
CA PHE A 8 18.35 11.18 -5.33
C PHE A 8 16.86 10.87 -5.41
N ALA A 9 16.25 11.01 -6.59
CA ALA A 9 14.85 10.65 -6.83
C ALA A 9 14.60 9.15 -6.59
N ALA A 10 15.49 8.28 -7.08
CA ALA A 10 15.37 6.84 -6.86
C ALA A 10 15.45 6.47 -5.37
N MET A 11 16.33 7.13 -4.61
CA MET A 11 16.45 6.90 -3.18
C MET A 11 15.21 7.42 -2.42
N LEU A 12 14.74 8.62 -2.75
CA LEU A 12 13.58 9.23 -2.12
C LEU A 12 12.30 8.41 -2.36
N LEU A 13 12.10 7.90 -3.57
CA LEU A 13 10.96 7.03 -3.89
C LEU A 13 11.02 5.71 -3.14
N LYS A 14 12.20 5.09 -3.02
CA LYS A 14 12.36 3.85 -2.25
C LYS A 14 12.08 4.06 -0.76
N VAL A 15 12.70 5.08 -0.16
CA VAL A 15 12.52 5.40 1.26
C VAL A 15 11.08 5.82 1.55
N GLY A 16 10.50 6.67 0.70
CA GLY A 16 9.10 7.09 0.79
C GLY A 16 8.14 5.91 0.71
N PHE A 17 8.39 4.95 -0.18
CA PHE A 17 7.56 3.74 -0.26
C PHE A 17 7.67 2.85 0.99
N VAL A 18 8.88 2.69 1.53
CA VAL A 18 9.08 1.93 2.79
C VAL A 18 8.39 2.62 3.97
N LEU A 19 8.52 3.93 4.10
CA LEU A 19 7.85 4.72 5.14
C LEU A 19 6.33 4.67 5.00
N PHE A 20 5.80 4.78 3.78
CA PHE A 20 4.38 4.63 3.49
C PHE A 20 3.88 3.24 3.92
N ALA A 21 4.59 2.18 3.53
CA ALA A 21 4.23 0.82 3.89
C ALA A 21 4.23 0.60 5.41
N ALA A 22 5.27 1.08 6.11
CA ALA A 22 5.36 1.01 7.55
C ALA A 22 4.20 1.76 8.25
N ASN A 23 3.79 2.91 7.71
CA ASN A 23 2.68 3.68 8.25
C ASN A 23 1.33 2.94 8.14
N GLU A 24 1.03 2.34 6.99
CA GLU A 24 -0.20 1.56 6.80
C GLU A 24 -0.20 0.29 7.65
N ILE A 25 0.95 -0.40 7.78
CA ILE A 25 1.09 -1.57 8.67
C ILE A 25 0.78 -1.19 10.12
N ARG A 26 1.29 -0.04 10.59
CA ARG A 26 0.96 0.49 11.92
C ARG A 26 -0.55 0.70 12.07
N GLY A 27 -1.20 1.28 11.06
CA GLY A 27 -2.65 1.48 11.03
C GLY A 27 -3.44 0.16 11.14
N ALA A 28 -3.02 -0.86 10.38
CA ALA A 28 -3.64 -2.18 10.41
C ALA A 28 -3.50 -2.86 11.78
N ILE A 29 -2.33 -2.78 12.42
CA ILE A 29 -2.08 -3.33 13.76
C ILE A 29 -2.93 -2.60 14.81
N LEU A 30 -2.96 -1.26 14.77
CA LEU A 30 -3.70 -0.44 15.72
C LEU A 30 -5.22 -0.62 15.60
N ALA A 31 -5.72 -1.08 14.46
CA ALA A 31 -7.14 -1.36 14.28
C ALA A 31 -7.58 -2.67 14.95
N GLY A 32 -6.67 -3.61 15.23
CA GLY A 32 -6.96 -4.84 15.99
C GLY A 32 -7.61 -4.60 17.36
N PRO A 33 -7.01 -3.81 18.27
CA PRO A 33 -7.61 -3.49 19.56
C PRO A 33 -8.89 -2.65 19.44
N VAL A 34 -9.03 -1.82 18.41
CA VAL A 34 -10.26 -1.06 18.15
C VAL A 34 -11.41 -2.01 17.81
N LEU A 35 -11.18 -2.98 16.92
CA LEU A 35 -12.16 -4.03 16.61
C LEU A 35 -12.55 -4.86 17.83
N TYR A 36 -11.56 -5.23 18.64
CA TYR A 36 -11.80 -5.96 19.88
C TYR A 36 -12.62 -5.14 20.88
N GLY A 37 -12.35 -3.84 20.99
CA GLY A 37 -13.14 -2.90 21.80
C GLY A 37 -14.59 -2.78 21.33
N ILE A 38 -14.83 -2.70 20.02
CA ILE A 38 -16.18 -2.70 19.42
C ILE A 38 -16.92 -4.00 19.76
N TYR A 39 -16.24 -5.14 19.69
CA TYR A 39 -16.83 -6.43 20.07
C TYR A 39 -17.21 -6.49 21.55
N GLN A 40 -16.28 -6.11 22.43
CA GLN A 40 -16.48 -6.14 23.89
C GLN A 40 -17.53 -5.14 24.41
N SER A 41 -17.74 -4.02 23.69
CA SER A 41 -18.76 -3.02 24.04
C SER A 41 -20.18 -3.40 23.61
N GLY A 42 -20.38 -4.60 23.04
CA GLY A 42 -21.67 -5.01 22.51
C GLY A 42 -22.03 -4.31 21.19
N GLY A 43 -21.02 -3.83 20.45
CA GLY A 43 -21.20 -3.23 19.14
C GLY A 43 -21.98 -4.17 18.22
N THR A 44 -22.90 -3.60 17.45
CA THR A 44 -23.74 -4.38 16.53
C THR A 44 -22.86 -5.12 15.52
N LEU A 45 -23.36 -6.23 14.97
CA LEU A 45 -22.69 -6.95 13.87
C LEU A 45 -22.28 -6.01 12.72
N VAL A 46 -23.04 -4.95 12.49
CA VAL A 46 -22.74 -3.90 11.50
C VAL A 46 -21.49 -3.10 11.87
N ALA A 47 -21.27 -2.77 13.14
CA ALA A 47 -20.07 -2.06 13.58
C ALA A 47 -18.80 -2.89 13.42
N ILE A 48 -18.88 -4.19 13.73
CA ILE A 48 -17.77 -5.15 13.52
C ILE A 48 -17.49 -5.29 12.02
N TRP A 49 -18.55 -5.43 11.21
CA TRP A 49 -18.42 -5.53 9.76
C TRP A 49 -17.77 -4.29 9.12
N LEU A 50 -18.21 -3.09 9.52
CA LEU A 50 -17.61 -1.83 9.06
C LEU A 50 -16.14 -1.72 9.44
N GLY A 51 -15.78 -2.16 10.65
CA GLY A 51 -14.39 -2.20 11.08
C GLY A 51 -13.55 -3.17 10.24
N VAL A 52 -14.08 -4.35 9.90
CA VAL A 52 -13.40 -5.31 9.01
C VAL A 52 -13.25 -4.75 7.59
N CYS A 53 -14.28 -4.11 7.03
CA CYS A 53 -14.19 -3.45 5.73
C CYS A 53 -13.14 -2.32 5.72
N SER A 54 -13.04 -1.56 6.81
CA SER A 54 -12.00 -0.53 6.98
C SER A 54 -10.60 -1.16 7.01
N LEU A 55 -10.43 -2.26 7.76
CA LEU A 55 -9.17 -3.01 7.81
C LEU A 55 -8.76 -3.55 6.44
N ALA A 56 -9.73 -4.08 5.69
CA ALA A 56 -9.54 -4.55 4.33
C ALA A 56 -9.15 -3.40 3.38
N GLY A 57 -9.73 -2.21 3.55
CA GLY A 57 -9.35 -1.01 2.81
C GLY A 57 -7.88 -0.62 3.03
N ILE A 58 -7.41 -0.66 4.28
CA ILE A 58 -6.00 -0.41 4.66
C ILE A 58 -5.09 -1.53 4.13
N ALA A 59 -5.52 -2.78 4.15
CA ALA A 59 -4.73 -3.88 3.58
C ALA A 59 -4.62 -3.76 2.04
N LEU A 60 -5.69 -3.34 1.37
CA LEU A 60 -5.71 -3.12 -0.08
C LEU A 60 -4.88 -1.89 -0.49
N SER A 61 -4.84 -0.82 0.31
CA SER A 61 -4.00 0.36 0.04
C SER A 61 -2.51 0.00 -0.04
N LEU A 62 -2.08 -1.04 0.69
CA LEU A 62 -0.73 -1.61 0.63
C LEU A 62 -0.53 -2.56 -0.55
N LEU A 63 -1.49 -3.44 -0.81
CA LEU A 63 -1.36 -4.50 -1.81
C LEU A 63 -1.49 -3.98 -3.25
N VAL A 64 -2.38 -3.02 -3.48
CA VAL A 64 -2.70 -2.48 -4.81
C VAL A 64 -1.48 -1.81 -5.46
N PRO A 65 -0.70 -0.93 -4.79
CA PRO A 65 0.52 -0.34 -5.35
C PRO A 65 1.56 -1.39 -5.77
N LEU A 66 1.70 -2.47 -5.00
CA LEU A 66 2.63 -3.57 -5.33
C LEU A 66 2.21 -4.30 -6.61
N VAL A 67 0.91 -4.56 -6.77
CA VAL A 67 0.35 -5.18 -7.99
C VAL A 67 0.46 -4.22 -9.18
N ALA A 68 0.16 -2.94 -8.98
CA ALA A 68 0.29 -1.90 -9.99
C ALA A 68 1.74 -1.78 -10.47
N ALA A 69 2.72 -1.74 -9.57
CA ALA A 69 4.15 -1.69 -9.91
C ALA A 69 4.57 -2.88 -10.78
N LYS A 70 4.10 -4.10 -10.47
CA LYS A 70 4.34 -5.30 -11.29
C LYS A 70 3.75 -5.17 -12.70
N LYS A 71 2.52 -4.64 -12.82
CA LYS A 71 1.88 -4.41 -14.12
C LYS A 71 2.60 -3.34 -14.95
N PHE A 72 2.97 -2.22 -14.33
CA PHE A 72 3.72 -1.16 -14.99
C PHE A 72 5.07 -1.63 -15.51
N LYS A 73 5.82 -2.43 -14.73
CA LYS A 73 7.10 -3.01 -15.16
C LYS A 73 6.93 -3.92 -16.39
N ARG A 74 5.87 -4.73 -16.44
CA ARG A 74 5.57 -5.59 -17.59
C ARG A 74 5.18 -4.77 -18.82
N TYR A 75 4.35 -3.74 -18.63
CA TYR A 75 3.91 -2.87 -19.71
C TYR A 75 5.06 -2.04 -20.30
N SER A 76 5.93 -1.47 -19.46
CA SER A 76 7.10 -0.72 -19.93
C SER A 76 8.11 -1.60 -20.66
N ALA A 77 8.33 -2.83 -20.19
CA ALA A 77 9.19 -3.81 -20.88
C ALA A 77 8.63 -4.20 -22.26
N ALA A 78 7.32 -4.49 -22.35
CA ALA A 78 6.67 -4.81 -23.62
C ALA A 78 6.73 -3.65 -24.62
N ARG A 79 6.52 -2.41 -24.16
CA ARG A 79 6.60 -1.21 -25.00
C ARG A 79 8.04 -0.87 -25.41
N GLY A 80 9.03 -1.15 -24.55
CA GLY A 80 10.44 -1.01 -24.86
C GLY A 80 10.90 -1.96 -25.96
N ALA A 81 10.46 -3.23 -25.90
CA ALA A 81 10.73 -4.22 -26.93
C ALA A 81 10.10 -3.85 -28.29
N ALA A 82 8.86 -3.36 -28.30
CA ALA A 82 8.18 -2.91 -29.51
C ALA A 82 8.76 -1.64 -30.15
N ARG A 83 9.58 -0.87 -29.42
CA ARG A 83 10.24 0.35 -29.93
C ARG A 83 11.65 0.09 -30.47
N ALA A 84 12.19 -1.10 -30.19
CA ALA A 84 13.53 -1.55 -30.59
C ALA A 84 13.49 -2.53 -31.78
N ALA A 85 12.30 -2.96 -32.21
CA ALA A 85 12.02 -3.71 -33.43
C ALA A 85 11.53 -2.76 -34.53
#